data_AF-A0A3N5PMT1-F1
#
_entry.id   AF-A0A3N5PMT1-F1
#
_cell.length_a   1.000
_cell.length_b   1.000
_cell.length_c   1.000
_cell.angle_alpha   90.00
_cell.angle_beta   90.00
_cell.angle_gamma   90.00
#
_symmetry.space_group_name_H-M   'P 1'
#
loop_
_entity.id
_entity.type
_entity.pdbx_description
1 polymer ?
#
loop_
_entity_poly.entity_id
_entity_poly.type
_entity_poly.pdbx_seq_one_letter_code
_entity_poly.pdbx_strand_id
1 'polypeptide(L)' 'MDLISEPVDQTSSPQAKIALFRSLFRGRDDVYPRRFESRKTGRSGYAPACANEWVRGVCEKPRIKCAEC' A
#
# COMPACT_ATOMS: atom_id res chain seq x y z
N MET A 1 20.61 -9.36 1.56
CA MET A 1 20.49 -10.30 0.42
C MET A 1 19.88 -9.50 -0.71
N ASP A 2 20.69 -8.64 -1.32
CA ASP A 2 20.31 -7.96 -2.56
C ASP A 2 20.48 -8.98 -3.68
N LEU A 3 19.38 -9.65 -4.01
CA LEU A 3 19.29 -10.46 -5.21
C LEU A 3 19.35 -9.47 -6.38
N ILE A 4 20.49 -9.42 -7.06
CA ILE A 4 20.60 -8.77 -8.36
C ILE A 4 19.64 -9.56 -9.27
N SER A 5 18.44 -9.04 -9.46
CA SER A 5 17.55 -9.46 -10.54
C SER A 5 18.30 -9.17 -11.84
N GLU A 6 18.54 -10.19 -12.65
CA GLU A 6 19.01 -9.95 -14.01
C GLU A 6 18.06 -8.95 -14.71
N PRO A 7 18.60 -8.05 -15.55
CA PRO A 7 17.78 -7.09 -16.27
C PRO A 7 16.78 -7.83 -17.16
N VAL A 8 15.48 -7.62 -16.90
CA VAL A 8 14.40 -8.17 -17.72
C VAL A 8 14.23 -7.30 -18.96
N ASP A 9 14.26 -7.94 -20.13
CA ASP A 9 14.14 -7.27 -21.43
C ASP A 9 13.09 -7.95 -22.33
N GLN A 10 13.04 -7.53 -23.60
CA GLN A 10 12.08 -8.05 -24.57
C GLN A 10 12.22 -9.56 -24.85
N THR A 11 13.42 -10.13 -24.68
CA THR A 11 13.73 -11.54 -24.94
C THR A 11 13.48 -12.44 -23.74
N SER A 12 13.30 -11.86 -22.55
CA SER A 12 13.02 -12.61 -21.33
C SER A 12 11.71 -13.40 -21.39
N SER A 13 11.64 -14.49 -20.62
CA SER A 13 10.46 -15.35 -20.54
C SER A 13 9.23 -14.59 -20.00
N PRO A 14 8.01 -15.02 -20.36
CA PRO A 14 6.80 -14.46 -19.79
C PRO A 14 6.80 -14.48 -18.25
N GLN A 15 7.35 -15.53 -17.64
CA GLN A 15 7.42 -15.69 -16.19
C GLN A 15 8.31 -14.62 -15.55
N ALA A 16 9.47 -14.32 -16.13
CA ALA A 16 10.37 -13.27 -15.63
C ALA A 16 9.70 -11.88 -15.71
N LYS A 17 8.98 -11.61 -16.80
CA LYS A 17 8.23 -10.35 -16.98
C LYS A 17 7.09 -10.21 -15.97
N ILE A 18 6.34 -11.29 -15.72
CA ILE A 18 5.27 -11.32 -14.71
C ILE A 18 5.85 -11.10 -13.31
N ALA A 19 6.98 -11.74 -12.99
CA ALA A 19 7.64 -11.58 -11.71
C ALA A 19 8.07 -10.12 -11.47
N LEU A 20 8.71 -9.48 -12.46
CA LEU A 20 9.07 -8.06 -12.39
C LEU A 20 7.84 -7.16 -12.25
N PHE A 21 6.78 -7.41 -13.02
CA PHE A 21 5.56 -6.62 -12.92
C PHE A 21 4.98 -6.68 -11.50
N ARG A 22 4.89 -7.87 -10.91
CA ARG A 22 4.33 -8.05 -9.56
C ARG A 22 5.24 -7.51 -8.46
N SER A 23 6.56 -7.42 -8.70
CA SER A 23 7.47 -6.79 -7.73
C SER A 23 7.37 -5.27 -7.72
N LEU A 24 7.12 -4.66 -8.88
CA LEU A 24 6.97 -3.20 -9.03
C LEU A 24 5.54 -2.73 -8.73
N PHE A 25 4.55 -3.52 -9.14
CA PHE A 25 3.12 -3.19 -9.05
C PHE A 25 2.42 -4.23 -8.19
N ARG A 26 2.30 -3.92 -6.90
CA ARG A 26 1.52 -4.69 -5.94
C ARG A 26 0.63 -3.77 -5.14
N GLY A 27 -0.58 -4.23 -4.85
CA GLY A 27 -1.43 -3.58 -3.87
C GLY A 27 -0.75 -3.53 -2.51
N ARG A 28 -1.03 -2.49 -1.74
CA ARG A 28 -0.64 -2.43 -0.34
C ARG A 28 -1.64 -3.24 0.49
N ASP A 29 -1.15 -4.27 1.16
CA ASP A 29 -1.97 -5.09 2.07
C ASP A 29 -2.12 -4.44 3.45
N ASP A 30 -1.25 -3.48 3.76
CA ASP A 30 -1.17 -2.77 5.01
C ASP A 30 -1.93 -1.44 5.01
N VAL A 31 -2.52 -1.03 3.88
CA VAL A 31 -3.38 0.16 3.75
C VAL A 31 -4.69 -0.22 3.09
N TYR A 32 -5.79 0.14 3.74
CA TYR A 32 -7.14 -0.26 3.33
C TYR A 32 -8.17 0.85 3.57
N PRO A 33 -9.27 0.86 2.80
CA PRO A 33 -10.34 1.84 3.00
C PRO A 33 -11.15 1.50 4.25
N ARG A 34 -11.22 2.43 5.21
CA ARG A 34 -12.14 2.34 6.35
C ARG A 34 -13.38 3.19 6.09
N ARG A 35 -14.55 2.57 6.18
CA ARG A 35 -15.83 3.27 6.08
C ARG A 35 -16.05 4.18 7.27
N PHE A 36 -16.59 5.38 7.05
CA PHE A 36 -17.03 6.27 8.10
C PHE A 36 -18.45 6.80 7.83
N GLU A 37 -19.16 7.12 8.90
CA GLU A 37 -20.45 7.80 8.89
C GLU A 37 -20.46 8.86 9.99
N SER A 38 -20.80 10.10 9.65
CA SER A 38 -20.89 11.22 10.58
C SER A 38 -22.35 11.50 10.92
N ARG A 39 -22.77 11.16 12.14
CA ARG A 39 -24.11 11.54 12.65
C ARG A 39 -24.30 13.06 12.72
N LYS A 40 -23.23 13.80 13.00
CA LYS A 40 -23.25 15.26 13.12
C LYS A 40 -23.47 15.97 11.78
N THR A 41 -22.86 15.47 10.70
CA THR A 41 -22.86 16.16 9.40
C THR A 41 -23.62 15.42 8.30
N GLY A 42 -24.12 14.21 8.57
CA GLY A 42 -24.76 13.33 7.59
C GLY A 42 -23.80 12.72 6.55
N ARG A 43 -22.53 13.11 6.55
CA ARG A 43 -21.54 12.63 5.56
C ARG A 43 -21.12 11.20 5.83
N SER A 44 -20.97 10.42 4.77
CA SER A 44 -20.37 9.09 4.79
C SER A 44 -19.33 8.95 3.67
N GLY A 45 -18.46 7.96 3.78
CA GLY A 45 -17.43 7.70 2.78
C GLY A 45 -16.40 6.69 3.25
N TYR A 46 -15.28 6.64 2.53
CA TYR A 46 -14.13 5.81 2.86
C TYR A 46 -12.90 6.70 3.04
N ALA A 47 -12.12 6.41 4.08
CA ALA A 47 -10.84 7.07 4.33
C ALA A 47 -9.74 6.00 4.46
N PRO A 48 -8.51 6.28 3.99
CA PRO A 48 -7.41 5.33 4.15
C PRO A 48 -7.09 5.11 5.64
N ALA A 49 -7.01 3.84 6.03
CA ALA A 49 -6.49 3.34 7.30
C ALA A 49 -5.31 2.40 7.00
N CYS A 50 -4.45 2.16 7.98
CA CYS A 50 -3.33 1.23 7.84
C CYS A 50 -3.29 0.24 9.00
N ALA A 51 -2.66 -0.90 8.77
CA ALA A 51 -2.47 -1.95 9.77
C ALA A 51 -1.59 -1.49 10.95
N ASN A 52 -0.80 -0.43 10.74
CA ASN A 52 0.05 0.17 11.77
C ASN A 52 -0.67 1.19 12.65
N GLU A 53 -1.98 1.43 12.45
CA GLU A 53 -2.72 2.38 13.28
C GLU A 53 -2.55 2.00 14.77
N TRP A 54 -2.18 2.98 15.60
CA TRP A 54 -1.85 2.82 17.02
C TRP A 54 -0.48 2.23 17.37
N VAL A 55 0.34 1.86 16.38
CA VAL A 55 1.74 1.48 16.60
C VAL A 55 2.59 2.75 16.73
N ARG A 56 3.06 3.03 17.96
CA ARG A 56 3.89 4.21 18.26
C ARG A 56 5.20 4.17 17.49
N GLY A 57 5.57 5.31 16.90
CA GLY A 57 6.79 5.44 16.08
C GLY A 57 6.67 4.84 14.68
N VAL A 58 5.50 4.29 14.30
CA VAL A 58 5.23 3.80 12.94
C VAL A 58 4.11 4.63 12.32
N CYS A 59 2.91 4.59 12.89
CA CYS A 59 1.80 5.41 12.43
C CYS A 59 1.69 6.68 13.29
N GLU A 60 2.21 7.79 12.77
CA GLU A 60 2.22 9.07 13.48
C GLU A 60 1.01 9.95 13.19
N LYS A 61 -0.21 9.40 13.11
CA LYS A 61 -1.40 10.26 13.00
C LYS A 61 -1.44 11.28 14.15
N PRO A 62 -1.78 12.57 13.88
CA PRO A 62 -2.20 13.13 12.59
C PRO A 62 -1.06 13.73 11.73
N ARG A 63 0.22 13.60 12.14
CA ARG A 63 1.37 14.16 11.41
C ARG A 63 1.50 13.59 9.99
N ILE A 64 1.22 12.29 9.81
CA ILE A 64 1.18 11.64 8.50
C ILE A 64 -0.19 11.01 8.23
N LYS A 65 -0.53 10.82 6.95
CA LYS A 65 -1.72 10.07 6.54
C LYS A 65 -1.42 8.57 6.54
N CYS A 66 -2.44 7.74 6.79
CA CYS A 66 -2.28 6.28 6.67
C CYS A 66 -1.83 5.81 5.28
N ALA A 67 -2.15 6.55 4.21
CA ALA A 67 -1.69 6.22 2.86
C ALA A 67 -0.16 6.36 2.69
N GLU A 68 0.48 7.13 3.57
CA GLU A 68 1.92 7.42 3.59
C GLU A 68 2.64 6.67 4.73
N CYS A 69 1.90 5.86 5.50
CA CYS A 69 2.45 5.02 6.56
C CYS A 69 3.25 3.85 5.98
#